data_AF-A0AAD9Q2D4-F1
#
_entry.id   AF-A0AAD9Q2D4-F1
#
_cell.length_a   1.000
_cell.length_b   1.000
_cell.length_c   1.000
_cell.angle_alpha   90.00
_cell.angle_beta   90.00
_cell.angle_gamma   90.00
#
_symmetry.space_group_name_H-M   'P 1'
#
loop_
_entity.id
_entity.type
_entity.pdbx_description
1 polymer ?
#
loop_
_entity_poly.entity_id
_entity_poly.type
_entity_poly.pdbx_seq_one_letter_code
_entity_poly.pdbx_strand_id
1 'polypeptide(L)'
;DKYQWEPIQIITWLGVILNTIDGSIKATEERIATLSCDLENLSAGQNPTRVHVKRVASVAGQIISLSSCVGPVARIMTRFLFSVISSADAISEIDFWTHNVHALNGKVYWAVKSFPAKITFSDASDSACGAFVQLQPGVELVSHQNWSIAETTRSSTWRELKAVCFACFLFRFLARSGDARKQFRPGSHEQIKNHGPIL
;
A
#
# COMPACT_ATOMS: atom_id res chain seq x y z
N ASP A 1 -15.87 29.19 -4.31
CA ASP A 1 -16.15 27.75 -4.48
C ASP A 1 -14.96 26.94 -5.02
N LYS A 2 -13.74 27.17 -4.53
CA LYS A 2 -12.54 26.38 -4.89
C LYS A 2 -11.98 25.57 -3.71
N TYR A 3 -12.59 25.70 -2.54
CA TYR A 3 -12.12 25.11 -1.30
C TYR A 3 -13.23 24.30 -0.68
N GLN A 4 -12.89 23.07 -0.30
CA GLN A 4 -13.76 22.18 0.43
C GLN A 4 -13.24 22.08 1.86
N TRP A 5 -13.89 22.79 2.76
CA TRP A 5 -13.51 22.82 4.18
C TRP A 5 -14.18 21.72 4.99
N GLU A 6 -15.36 21.29 4.56
CA GLU A 6 -16.06 20.17 5.16
C GLU A 6 -15.46 18.84 4.68
N PRO A 7 -15.22 17.89 5.60
CA PRO A 7 -14.68 16.59 5.25
C PRO A 7 -15.68 15.82 4.38
N ILE A 8 -15.25 15.45 3.17
CA ILE A 8 -16.02 14.63 2.24
C ILE A 8 -15.26 13.37 1.87
N GLN A 9 -15.98 12.27 1.69
CA GLN A 9 -15.37 10.97 1.42
C GLN A 9 -15.06 10.74 -0.06
N ILE A 10 -15.65 11.53 -0.95
CA ILE A 10 -15.44 11.47 -2.40
C ILE A 10 -15.05 12.86 -2.87
N ILE A 11 -13.86 13.01 -3.43
CA ILE A 11 -13.38 14.28 -3.96
C ILE A 11 -12.84 14.12 -5.38
N THR A 12 -13.14 15.09 -6.23
CA THR A 12 -12.54 15.21 -7.55
C THR A 12 -11.43 16.25 -7.50
N TRP A 13 -10.20 15.84 -7.82
CA TRP A 13 -9.03 16.70 -7.84
C TRP A 13 -8.21 16.44 -9.10
N LEU A 14 -7.97 17.49 -9.90
CA LEU A 14 -7.23 17.42 -11.17
C LEU A 14 -7.73 16.33 -12.13
N GLY A 15 -9.06 16.18 -12.24
CA GLY A 15 -9.67 15.14 -13.09
C GLY A 15 -9.47 13.71 -12.59
N VAL A 16 -9.19 13.53 -11.29
CA VAL A 16 -9.14 12.25 -10.58
C VAL A 16 -10.17 12.25 -9.46
N ILE A 17 -10.98 11.21 -9.40
CA ILE A 17 -11.93 10.91 -8.34
C ILE A 17 -11.23 10.03 -7.31
N LEU A 18 -11.10 10.55 -6.10
CA LEU A 18 -10.65 9.83 -4.92
C LEU A 18 -11.89 9.42 -4.12
N ASN A 19 -12.18 8.13 -4.05
CA ASN A 19 -13.27 7.59 -3.25
C ASN A 19 -12.68 6.86 -2.05
N THR A 20 -12.84 7.44 -0.86
CA THR A 20 -12.36 6.84 0.40
C THR A 20 -13.33 5.83 0.99
N ILE A 21 -14.56 5.73 0.47
CA ILE A 21 -15.55 4.75 0.93
C ILE A 21 -15.13 3.33 0.52
N ASP A 22 -14.77 3.18 -0.75
CA ASP A 22 -14.27 1.91 -1.31
C ASP A 22 -12.75 1.90 -1.51
N GLY A 23 -12.09 3.04 -1.29
CA GLY A 23 -10.67 3.19 -1.46
C GLY A 23 -10.20 3.21 -2.92
N SER A 24 -11.08 3.57 -3.84
CA SER A 24 -10.77 3.64 -5.26
C SER A 24 -10.23 4.99 -5.71
N ILE A 25 -9.35 4.94 -6.71
CA ILE A 25 -8.83 6.10 -7.44
C ILE A 25 -9.16 5.88 -8.91
N LYS A 26 -9.92 6.81 -9.50
CA LYS A 26 -10.41 6.76 -10.89
C LYS A 26 -10.17 8.09 -11.58
N ALA A 27 -9.92 8.09 -12.87
CA ALA A 27 -10.01 9.29 -13.69
C ALA A 27 -11.49 9.67 -13.88
N THR A 28 -11.78 10.95 -14.05
CA THR A 28 -13.12 11.40 -14.44
C THR A 28 -13.49 10.90 -15.84
N GLU A 29 -14.78 10.72 -16.10
CA GLU A 29 -15.27 10.34 -17.43
C GLU A 29 -14.86 11.33 -18.50
N GLU A 30 -14.86 12.64 -18.21
CA GLU A 30 -14.37 13.68 -19.13
C GLU A 30 -12.90 13.44 -19.54
N ARG A 31 -12.06 13.06 -18.59
CA ARG A 31 -10.64 12.81 -18.82
C ARG A 31 -10.41 11.53 -19.62
N ILE A 32 -11.19 10.47 -19.36
CA ILE A 32 -11.13 9.23 -20.13
C ILE A 32 -11.69 9.44 -21.55
N ALA A 33 -12.78 10.18 -21.71
CA ALA A 33 -13.37 10.49 -23.00
C ALA A 33 -12.41 11.32 -23.88
N THR A 34 -11.73 12.31 -23.29
CA THR A 34 -10.70 13.10 -23.97
C THR A 34 -9.56 12.21 -24.49
N LEU A 35 -9.03 11.34 -23.62
CA LEU A 35 -7.96 10.40 -24.01
C LEU A 35 -8.43 9.40 -25.09
N SER A 36 -9.65 8.90 -24.98
CA SER A 36 -10.22 7.95 -25.95
C SER A 36 -10.41 8.59 -27.33
N CYS A 37 -10.92 9.83 -27.37
CA CYS A 37 -11.01 10.61 -28.60
C CYS A 37 -9.62 10.85 -29.23
N ASP A 38 -8.61 11.19 -28.42
CA ASP A 38 -7.24 11.38 -28.91
C ASP A 38 -6.63 10.08 -29.46
N LEU A 39 -6.90 8.94 -28.82
CA LEU A 39 -6.48 7.60 -29.27
C LEU A 39 -7.15 7.20 -30.59
N GLU A 40 -8.47 7.41 -30.71
CA GLU A 40 -9.21 7.18 -31.95
C GLU A 40 -8.68 8.04 -33.09
N ASN A 41 -8.37 9.32 -32.83
CA ASN A 41 -7.77 10.21 -33.81
C ASN A 41 -6.37 9.75 -34.27
N LEU A 42 -5.59 9.12 -33.39
CA LEU A 42 -4.30 8.52 -33.74
C LEU A 42 -4.47 7.23 -34.55
N SER A 43 -5.47 6.41 -34.18
CA SER A 43 -5.76 5.13 -34.84
C SER A 43 -6.38 5.31 -36.23
N ALA A 44 -7.31 6.26 -36.39
CA ALA A 44 -7.95 6.61 -37.66
C ALA A 44 -6.98 7.29 -38.65
N GLY A 45 -5.89 7.87 -38.15
CA GLY A 45 -4.82 8.48 -38.95
C GLY A 45 -3.92 7.48 -39.68
N GLN A 46 -4.48 6.41 -40.26
CA GLN A 46 -3.79 5.29 -40.95
C GLN A 46 -3.00 5.70 -42.23
N ASN A 47 -2.60 6.96 -42.37
CA ASN A 47 -1.50 7.34 -43.26
C ASN A 47 -0.23 7.48 -42.40
N PRO A 48 0.62 6.43 -42.33
CA PRO A 48 1.77 6.35 -41.41
C PRO A 48 2.87 7.39 -41.66
N THR A 49 2.74 8.22 -42.69
CA THR A 49 3.74 9.23 -43.08
C THR A 49 3.62 10.57 -42.35
N ARG A 50 2.54 10.85 -41.62
CA ARG A 50 2.30 12.19 -41.03
C ARG A 50 1.59 12.21 -39.68
N VAL A 51 1.86 11.26 -38.78
CA VAL A 51 1.45 11.43 -37.38
C VAL A 51 2.33 12.50 -36.73
N HIS A 52 1.72 13.61 -36.29
CA HIS A 52 2.45 14.63 -35.57
C HIS A 52 2.98 14.05 -34.25
N VAL A 53 4.30 14.00 -34.10
CA VAL A 53 5.02 13.55 -32.90
C VAL A 53 4.45 14.19 -31.61
N LYS A 54 4.04 15.45 -31.70
CA LYS A 54 3.39 16.18 -30.59
C LYS A 54 2.09 15.52 -30.09
N ARG A 55 1.28 14.94 -30.99
CA ARG A 55 0.03 14.26 -30.61
C ARG A 55 0.30 12.96 -29.87
N VAL A 56 1.27 12.18 -30.33
CA VAL A 56 1.67 10.93 -29.64
C VAL A 56 2.29 11.23 -28.29
N ALA A 57 3.17 12.24 -28.22
CA ALA A 57 3.73 12.70 -26.94
C ALA A 57 2.63 13.20 -25.98
N SER A 58 1.60 13.88 -26.48
CA SER A 58 0.44 14.31 -25.69
C SER A 58 -0.31 13.10 -25.13
N VAL A 59 -0.67 12.12 -25.96
CA VAL A 59 -1.37 10.90 -25.53
C VAL A 59 -0.55 10.10 -24.53
N ALA A 60 0.75 9.92 -24.78
CA ALA A 60 1.65 9.27 -23.83
C ALA A 60 1.69 10.04 -22.49
N GLY A 61 1.78 11.37 -22.53
CA GLY A 61 1.72 12.22 -21.33
C GLY A 61 0.40 12.08 -20.56
N GLN A 62 -0.72 12.04 -21.26
CA GLN A 62 -2.04 11.80 -20.67
C GLN A 62 -2.11 10.44 -19.97
N ILE A 63 -1.65 9.36 -20.61
CA ILE A 63 -1.64 8.02 -20.01
C ILE A 63 -0.75 7.97 -18.76
N ILE A 64 0.47 8.54 -18.84
CA ILE A 64 1.38 8.59 -17.68
C ILE A 64 0.79 9.39 -16.52
N SER A 65 0.08 10.49 -16.82
CA SER A 65 -0.63 11.29 -15.81
C SER A 65 -1.81 10.54 -15.16
N LEU A 66 -2.27 9.44 -15.77
CA LEU A 66 -3.31 8.54 -15.25
C LEU A 66 -2.73 7.31 -14.52
N SER A 67 -1.42 7.24 -14.31
CA SER A 67 -0.77 6.08 -13.68
C SER A 67 -1.33 5.69 -12.31
N SER A 68 -1.86 6.65 -11.52
CA SER A 68 -2.56 6.35 -10.27
C SER A 68 -3.93 5.69 -10.46
N CYS A 69 -4.56 5.86 -11.64
CA CYS A 69 -5.88 5.34 -11.94
C CYS A 69 -5.82 4.00 -12.67
N VAL A 70 -4.78 3.75 -13.48
CA VAL A 70 -4.63 2.52 -14.27
C VAL A 70 -3.51 1.61 -13.78
N GLY A 71 -2.62 2.11 -12.91
CA GLY A 71 -1.53 1.36 -12.29
C GLY A 71 -0.27 1.24 -13.17
N PRO A 72 0.61 0.25 -12.87
CA PRO A 72 1.91 0.09 -13.55
C PRO A 72 1.83 -0.11 -15.06
N VAL A 73 0.68 -0.59 -15.56
CA VAL A 73 0.41 -0.77 -16.99
C VAL A 73 0.59 0.52 -17.79
N ALA A 74 0.35 1.70 -17.18
CA ALA A 74 0.60 3.01 -17.79
C ALA A 74 2.03 3.17 -18.31
N ARG A 75 3.03 2.63 -17.61
CA ARG A 75 4.43 2.74 -18.05
C ARG A 75 4.81 1.64 -19.02
N ILE A 76 4.31 0.42 -18.77
CA ILE A 76 4.68 -0.77 -19.54
C ILE A 76 4.12 -0.68 -20.96
N MET A 77 2.85 -0.27 -21.09
CA MET A 77 2.13 -0.23 -22.36
C MET A 77 2.22 1.13 -23.07
N THR A 78 3.09 2.03 -22.62
CA THR A 78 3.32 3.36 -23.25
C THR A 78 4.80 3.57 -23.56
N ARG A 79 5.63 2.55 -23.35
CA ARG A 79 7.09 2.69 -23.47
C ARG A 79 7.51 2.90 -24.92
N PHE A 80 6.79 2.30 -25.87
CA PHE A 80 7.10 2.41 -27.29
C PHE A 80 6.53 3.68 -27.91
N LEU A 81 5.52 4.30 -27.31
CA LEU A 81 5.05 5.64 -27.71
C LEU A 81 6.10 6.74 -27.52
N PHE A 82 7.04 6.56 -26.59
CA PHE A 82 8.22 7.43 -26.45
C PHE A 82 9.36 7.06 -27.41
N SER A 83 9.29 5.88 -28.01
CA SER A 83 10.22 5.39 -29.04
C SER A 83 9.72 5.79 -30.43
N VAL A 84 10.42 5.36 -31.48
CA VAL A 84 10.10 5.65 -32.89
C VAL A 84 8.60 5.40 -33.15
N ILE A 85 7.86 6.49 -33.38
CA ILE A 85 6.40 6.58 -33.41
C ILE A 85 5.75 5.78 -34.54
N SER A 86 6.54 5.32 -35.51
CA SER A 86 6.09 4.50 -36.64
C SER A 86 6.43 3.02 -36.51
N SER A 87 6.85 2.55 -35.32
CA SER A 87 7.11 1.12 -35.08
C SER A 87 5.80 0.33 -34.93
N ALA A 88 5.81 -0.94 -35.33
CA ALA A 88 4.68 -1.85 -35.11
C ALA A 88 4.30 -1.95 -33.63
N ASP A 89 5.30 -1.87 -32.73
CA ASP A 89 5.09 -1.88 -31.29
C ASP A 89 4.30 -0.65 -30.82
N ALA A 90 4.61 0.55 -31.32
CA ALA A 90 3.88 1.76 -30.97
C ALA A 90 2.41 1.71 -31.42
N ILE A 91 2.15 1.12 -32.60
CA ILE A 91 0.79 0.90 -33.10
C ILE A 91 0.04 -0.08 -32.19
N SER A 92 0.68 -1.16 -31.74
CA SER A 92 0.09 -2.13 -30.82
C SER A 92 -0.23 -1.52 -29.45
N GLU A 93 0.57 -0.57 -28.97
CA GLU A 93 0.30 0.17 -27.73
C GLU A 93 -0.91 1.09 -27.89
N ILE A 94 -1.02 1.82 -29.02
CA ILE A 94 -2.21 2.66 -29.31
C ILE A 94 -3.47 1.79 -29.35
N ASP A 95 -3.42 0.66 -30.04
CA ASP A 95 -4.53 -0.28 -30.13
C ASP A 95 -4.92 -0.83 -28.76
N PHE A 96 -3.94 -1.22 -27.95
CA PHE A 96 -4.16 -1.66 -26.58
C PHE A 96 -4.90 -0.60 -25.76
N TRP A 97 -4.43 0.65 -25.76
CA TRP A 97 -5.06 1.71 -24.98
C TRP A 97 -6.47 2.03 -25.47
N THR A 98 -6.69 2.04 -26.78
CA THR A 98 -8.01 2.31 -27.38
C THR A 98 -9.06 1.32 -26.87
N HIS A 99 -8.70 0.04 -26.73
CA HIS A 99 -9.62 -1.01 -26.27
C HIS A 99 -9.72 -1.14 -24.75
N ASN A 100 -8.69 -0.74 -23.99
CA ASN A 100 -8.57 -1.08 -22.57
C ASN A 100 -8.66 0.12 -21.61
N VAL A 101 -8.58 1.37 -22.09
CA VAL A 101 -8.50 2.56 -21.21
C VAL A 101 -9.67 2.67 -20.23
N HIS A 102 -10.90 2.38 -20.68
CA HIS A 102 -12.08 2.38 -19.82
C HIS A 102 -12.04 1.26 -18.78
N ALA A 103 -11.69 0.04 -19.18
CA ALA A 103 -11.64 -1.12 -18.30
C ALA A 103 -10.51 -1.04 -17.26
N LEU A 104 -9.41 -0.37 -17.62
CA LEU A 104 -8.27 -0.15 -16.73
C LEU A 104 -8.49 1.00 -15.75
N ASN A 105 -9.45 1.89 -16.00
CA ASN A 105 -9.73 3.03 -15.15
C ASN A 105 -10.36 2.58 -13.81
N GLY A 106 -9.59 2.75 -12.75
CA GLY A 106 -10.03 2.44 -11.40
C GLY A 106 -9.12 1.43 -10.73
N LYS A 107 -8.35 1.91 -9.75
CA LYS A 107 -7.62 1.05 -8.82
C LYS A 107 -8.17 1.22 -7.43
N VAL A 108 -8.46 0.09 -6.79
CA VAL A 108 -8.72 0.01 -5.36
C VAL A 108 -7.38 -0.15 -4.67
N TYR A 109 -6.94 0.89 -3.95
CA TYR A 109 -5.68 0.87 -3.19
C TYR A 109 -5.86 0.31 -1.80
N TRP A 110 -7.08 0.41 -1.28
CA TRP A 110 -7.45 -0.20 -0.02
C TRP A 110 -7.78 -1.66 -0.31
N ALA A 111 -6.73 -2.47 -0.44
CA ALA A 111 -6.92 -3.90 -0.44
C ALA A 111 -7.75 -4.29 0.79
N VAL A 112 -8.73 -5.17 0.56
CA VAL A 112 -9.61 -5.78 1.57
C VAL A 112 -8.87 -5.90 2.89
N LYS A 113 -9.28 -5.09 3.88
CA LYS A 113 -8.85 -5.21 5.27
C LYS A 113 -7.32 -5.10 5.48
N SER A 114 -6.78 -3.89 5.41
CA SER A 114 -5.67 -3.53 6.32
C SER A 114 -6.21 -3.42 7.76
N PHE A 115 -6.79 -4.50 8.28
CA PHE A 115 -6.93 -4.65 9.72
C PHE A 115 -5.52 -4.62 10.31
N PRO A 116 -5.32 -4.12 11.53
CA PRO A 116 -4.06 -4.36 12.23
C PRO A 116 -3.78 -5.85 12.14
N ALA A 117 -2.70 -6.23 11.44
CA ALA A 117 -2.47 -7.63 11.10
C ALA A 117 -2.42 -8.50 12.36
N LYS A 118 -2.04 -7.90 13.50
CA LYS A 118 -1.97 -8.47 14.85
C LYS A 118 -2.22 -7.34 15.85
N ILE A 119 -3.01 -7.61 16.89
CA ILE A 119 -3.23 -6.68 18.01
C ILE A 119 -2.38 -7.17 19.19
N THR A 120 -1.55 -6.27 19.71
CA THR A 120 -0.70 -6.52 20.86
C THR A 120 -1.24 -5.75 22.06
N PHE A 121 -1.22 -6.38 23.22
CA PHE A 121 -1.58 -5.82 24.51
C PHE A 121 -0.34 -5.76 25.39
N SER A 122 -0.26 -4.75 26.24
CA SER A 122 0.78 -4.60 27.24
C SER A 122 0.17 -4.10 28.53
N ASP A 123 0.75 -4.49 29.64
CA ASP A 123 0.34 -4.05 30.97
C ASP A 123 1.58 -3.85 31.86
N ALA A 124 1.49 -2.91 32.79
CA ALA A 124 2.55 -2.59 33.73
C ALA A 124 2.01 -2.58 35.17
N SER A 125 2.75 -3.24 36.06
CA SER A 125 2.54 -3.18 37.50
C SER A 125 3.68 -2.40 38.17
N ASP A 126 3.62 -2.29 39.50
CA ASP A 126 4.71 -1.72 40.29
C ASP A 126 5.97 -2.61 40.35
N SER A 127 5.87 -3.88 39.93
CA SER A 127 6.96 -4.87 40.04
C SER A 127 7.46 -5.45 38.71
N ALA A 128 6.62 -5.47 37.68
CA ALA A 128 6.92 -6.03 36.36
C ALA A 128 6.05 -5.44 35.24
N CYS A 129 6.39 -5.71 33.98
CA CYS A 129 5.47 -5.61 32.83
C CYS A 129 5.20 -6.96 32.17
N GLY A 130 4.11 -6.99 31.41
CA GLY A 130 3.74 -8.06 30.51
C GLY A 130 3.39 -7.55 29.12
N ALA A 131 3.54 -8.42 28.13
CA ALA A 131 3.08 -8.21 26.77
C ALA A 131 2.45 -9.49 26.22
N PHE A 132 1.38 -9.32 25.44
CA PHE A 132 0.58 -10.40 24.88
C PHE A 132 0.20 -10.09 23.44
N VAL A 133 0.26 -11.08 22.55
CA VAL A 133 -0.27 -10.98 21.18
C VAL A 133 -0.95 -12.29 20.79
N GLN A 134 -2.16 -12.16 20.26
CA GLN A 134 -2.88 -13.29 19.67
C GLN A 134 -2.59 -13.35 18.17
N LEU A 135 -1.99 -14.46 17.72
CA LEU A 135 -1.63 -14.65 16.32
C LEU A 135 -2.75 -15.33 15.52
N GLN A 136 -3.34 -16.35 16.12
CA GLN A 136 -4.47 -17.13 15.62
C GLN A 136 -5.28 -17.64 16.82
N PRO A 137 -6.53 -18.08 16.63
CA PRO A 137 -7.27 -18.73 17.72
C PRO A 137 -6.46 -19.88 18.33
N GLY A 138 -6.12 -19.78 19.62
CA GLY A 138 -5.33 -20.78 20.34
C GLY A 138 -3.80 -20.69 20.17
N VAL A 139 -3.28 -19.72 19.42
CA VAL A 139 -1.83 -19.47 19.29
C VAL A 139 -1.50 -18.08 19.79
N GLU A 140 -0.86 -18.06 20.96
CA GLU A 140 -0.60 -16.85 21.73
C GLU A 140 0.88 -16.77 22.11
N LEU A 141 1.43 -15.55 22.08
CA LEU A 141 2.74 -15.27 22.63
C LEU A 141 2.59 -14.34 23.82
N VAL A 142 3.12 -14.77 24.96
CA VAL A 142 3.15 -14.03 26.21
C VAL A 142 4.60 -13.86 26.64
N SER A 143 4.95 -12.68 27.14
CA SER A 143 6.24 -12.44 27.78
C SER A 143 6.08 -11.44 28.91
N HIS A 144 6.94 -11.57 29.92
CA HIS A 144 6.97 -10.69 31.07
C HIS A 144 8.40 -10.34 31.45
N GLN A 145 8.59 -9.18 32.04
CA GLN A 145 9.89 -8.70 32.51
C GLN A 145 9.73 -8.00 33.87
N ASN A 146 10.54 -8.40 34.84
CA ASN A 146 10.62 -7.73 36.13
C ASN A 146 11.35 -6.39 35.98
N TRP A 147 10.92 -5.40 36.75
CA TRP A 147 11.62 -4.12 36.84
C TRP A 147 12.91 -4.24 37.65
N SER A 148 13.92 -3.49 37.24
CA SER A 148 15.04 -3.20 38.14
C SER A 148 14.63 -2.23 39.25
N ILE A 149 15.42 -2.14 40.34
CA ILE A 149 15.17 -1.23 41.47
C ILE A 149 15.08 0.24 41.00
N ALA A 150 15.83 0.62 39.97
CA ALA A 150 15.78 1.95 39.38
C ALA A 150 14.50 2.20 38.55
N GLU A 151 13.86 1.14 38.06
CA GLU A 151 12.64 1.21 37.25
C GLU A 151 11.37 1.12 38.12
N THR A 152 11.41 0.36 39.22
CA THR A 152 10.32 0.32 40.22
C THR A 152 10.10 1.68 40.89
N THR A 153 11.14 2.53 40.96
CA THR A 153 11.04 3.88 41.54
C THR A 153 10.55 4.94 40.55
N ARG A 154 10.32 4.58 39.28
CA ARG A 154 9.73 5.49 38.28
C ARG A 154 8.23 5.67 38.49
N SER A 155 7.64 6.63 37.79
CA SER A 155 6.18 6.83 37.82
C SER A 155 5.45 5.70 37.10
N SER A 156 4.17 5.50 37.44
CA SER A 156 3.29 4.54 36.76
C SER A 156 3.21 4.83 35.25
N THR A 157 3.03 6.09 34.84
CA THR A 157 3.00 6.49 33.42
C THR A 157 4.29 6.11 32.68
N TRP A 158 5.44 6.25 33.33
CA TRP A 158 6.72 5.85 32.72
C TRP A 158 6.77 4.33 32.51
N ARG A 159 6.30 3.55 33.49
CA ARG A 159 6.27 2.08 33.42
C ARG A 159 5.30 1.59 32.33
N GLU A 160 4.13 2.22 32.20
CA GLU A 160 3.18 1.93 31.12
C GLU A 160 3.81 2.15 29.74
N LEU A 161 4.45 3.30 29.54
CA LEU A 161 5.13 3.60 28.28
C LEU A 161 6.29 2.62 28.01
N LYS A 162 7.01 2.21 29.05
CA LYS A 162 8.07 1.21 28.96
C LYS A 162 7.51 -0.18 28.59
N ALA A 163 6.37 -0.57 29.13
CA ALA A 163 5.68 -1.82 28.78
C ALA A 163 5.21 -1.82 27.32
N VAL A 164 4.69 -0.69 26.81
CA VAL A 164 4.37 -0.54 25.39
C VAL A 164 5.64 -0.66 24.53
N CYS A 165 6.73 -0.01 24.92
CA CYS A 165 8.01 -0.13 24.23
C CYS A 165 8.52 -1.58 24.21
N PHE A 166 8.41 -2.28 25.34
CA PHE A 166 8.77 -3.68 25.49
C PHE A 166 7.96 -4.57 24.55
N ALA A 167 6.64 -4.41 24.51
CA ALA A 167 5.74 -5.14 23.63
C ALA A 167 6.07 -4.92 22.14
N CYS A 168 6.32 -3.66 21.75
CA CYS A 168 6.73 -3.30 20.39
C CYS A 168 8.07 -3.93 20.01
N PHE A 169 9.04 -3.95 20.93
CA PHE A 169 10.34 -4.55 20.68
C PHE A 169 10.24 -6.07 20.52
N LEU A 170 9.53 -6.73 21.45
CA LEU A 170 9.37 -8.17 21.48
C LEU A 170 8.68 -8.70 20.22
N PHE A 171 7.63 -8.03 19.76
CA PHE A 171 6.82 -8.46 18.63
C PHE A 171 7.19 -7.80 17.30
N ARG A 172 8.34 -7.10 17.23
CA ARG A 172 8.81 -6.43 16.02
C ARG A 172 8.94 -7.36 14.81
N PHE A 173 9.31 -8.62 15.02
CA PHE A 173 9.43 -9.61 13.94
C PHE A 173 8.08 -9.96 13.30
N LEU A 174 6.99 -9.86 14.08
CA LEU A 174 5.64 -10.12 13.61
C LEU A 174 5.12 -9.02 12.68
N ALA A 175 5.64 -7.79 12.83
CA ALA A 175 5.34 -6.67 11.94
C ALA A 175 6.12 -6.73 10.62
N ARG A 176 7.29 -7.40 10.59
CA ARG A 176 8.13 -7.53 9.38
C ARG A 176 7.74 -8.74 8.51
N SER A 177 7.04 -9.71 9.09
CA SER A 177 6.68 -10.95 8.41
C SER A 177 5.31 -10.81 7.76
N GLY A 178 5.27 -10.18 6.58
CA GLY A 178 4.13 -10.28 5.65
C GLY A 178 3.97 -11.66 5.01
N ASP A 179 4.82 -12.64 5.35
CA ASP A 179 4.83 -13.96 4.72
C ASP A 179 5.32 -15.09 5.66
N ALA A 180 4.70 -15.22 6.84
CA ALA A 180 5.04 -16.30 7.79
C ALA A 180 4.28 -17.61 7.52
N ARG A 181 3.93 -17.94 6.27
CA ARG A 181 3.32 -19.24 5.92
C ARG A 181 4.32 -20.39 5.76
N LYS A 182 5.62 -20.15 5.92
CA LYS A 182 6.66 -21.16 5.76
C LYS A 182 7.79 -21.00 6.77
N GLN A 183 7.53 -21.19 8.06
CA GLN A 183 8.58 -21.54 9.05
C GLN A 183 7.97 -21.73 10.44
N PHE A 184 7.24 -22.82 10.65
CA PHE A 184 7.14 -23.40 11.98
C PHE A 184 6.90 -24.91 11.83
N ARG A 185 7.91 -25.73 12.13
CA ARG A 185 7.71 -27.14 12.43
C ARG A 185 7.61 -27.25 13.95
N PRO A 186 6.57 -27.90 14.50
CA PRO A 186 6.43 -28.03 15.94
C PRO A 186 7.34 -29.17 16.42
N GLY A 187 8.21 -28.88 17.39
CA GLY A 187 8.99 -29.92 18.06
C GLY A 187 10.30 -29.46 18.66
N SER A 188 10.25 -28.76 19.79
CA SER A 188 11.24 -28.90 20.86
C SER A 188 10.75 -28.16 22.11
N HIS A 189 10.28 -28.92 23.10
CA HIS A 189 10.26 -28.47 24.48
C HIS A 189 11.70 -28.20 24.90
N GLU A 190 12.07 -26.95 25.14
CA GLU A 190 13.31 -26.63 25.81
C GLU A 190 13.00 -25.70 26.99
N GLN A 191 12.95 -26.31 28.18
CA GLN A 191 12.93 -25.59 29.44
C GLN A 191 14.27 -24.89 29.62
N ILE A 192 14.27 -23.55 29.57
CA ILE A 192 15.44 -22.77 29.97
C ILE A 192 15.45 -22.73 31.50
N LYS A 193 16.36 -23.52 32.08
CA LYS A 193 16.65 -23.54 33.52
C LYS A 193 17.35 -22.24 33.93
N ASN A 194 16.83 -21.60 34.97
CA ASN A 194 17.48 -20.51 35.71
C ASN A 194 18.91 -20.90 36.12
N HIS A 195 19.88 -20.02 35.87
CA HIS A 195 21.14 -19.99 36.62
C HIS A 195 21.17 -18.68 37.41
N GLY A 196 21.08 -18.81 38.73
CA GLY A 196 21.28 -17.71 39.68
C GLY A 196 22.74 -17.24 39.68
N PRO A 197 23.02 -16.12 40.36
CA PRO A 197 24.33 -15.48 40.32
C PRO A 197 25.36 -16.31 41.10
N ILE A 198 26.54 -16.45 40.51
CA ILE A 198 27.74 -16.90 41.22
C ILE A 198 28.41 -15.64 41.76
N LEU A 199 28.36 -15.52 43.10
CA LEU A 199 29.11 -14.64 44.02
C LEU A 199 29.38 -13.18 43.59
#